data_AF-A0A804HN26-F1
#
_entry.id   AF-A0A804HN26-F1
#
_cell.length_a   1.000
_cell.length_b   1.000
_cell.length_c   1.000
_cell.angle_alpha   90.00
_cell.angle_beta   90.00
_cell.angle_gamma   90.00
#
_symmetry.space_group_name_H-M   'P 1'
#
loop_
_entity.id
_entity.type
_entity.pdbx_description
1 polymer ?
#
loop_
_entity_poly.entity_id
_entity_poly.type
_entity_poly.pdbx_seq_one_letter_code
_entity_poly.pdbx_strand_id
1 'polypeptide(L)'
;MIAGISSLSYVFRSTIEDEAEADTKPLDFFSRALDLDRRNHHEAAVMAATPDLLFGLRNSFYLGAYQAAINSSDIPNLPADDALERDVLVHRSYIALGSYQLVINEIDSSAPTALQAVKLLALYLSENKAAISSLQEWFSHAEISNNPILRLIAGTIYMYEQDYNEALKHTNSGGSMELHALNVQIFIKMHRSDYAEKQLKIMQQIDEDHTLTQLANAWLDLAMGGSKVQEAYLIFQDFSEKYQMTGTILNGKAVCCMHMNRFDEAESLLLEALNKDAKDAETLANLAVCSLHLGKPSSRYLNQLKLSHPDHMLVRCLASAEDNFDRAVQSIA
;
A
#
# COMPACT_ATOMS: atom_id res chain seq x y z
N MET A 1 3.08 3.62 5.16
CA MET A 1 3.14 2.58 4.13
C MET A 1 1.74 2.29 3.67
N ILE A 2 1.29 2.99 2.64
CA ILE A 2 0.22 2.45 1.80
C ILE A 2 0.91 1.26 1.12
N ALA A 3 0.43 0.05 1.40
CA ALA A 3 1.18 -1.17 1.15
C ALA A 3 1.60 -1.26 -0.32
N GLY A 4 2.87 -1.57 -0.56
CA GLY A 4 3.40 -1.72 -1.92
C GLY A 4 2.59 -2.71 -2.75
N ILE A 5 2.83 -2.66 -4.05
CA ILE A 5 2.27 -3.41 -5.19
C ILE A 5 2.29 -4.96 -5.01
N SER A 6 2.69 -5.48 -3.85
CA SER A 6 2.86 -6.89 -3.51
C SER A 6 1.66 -7.78 -3.81
N SER A 7 0.47 -7.18 -3.81
CA SER A 7 -0.81 -7.77 -4.24
C SER A 7 -0.92 -8.16 -5.71
N LEU A 8 -0.26 -7.40 -6.58
CA LEU A 8 -0.64 -7.29 -7.99
C LEU A 8 0.28 -8.08 -8.92
N SER A 9 1.51 -8.38 -8.49
CA SER A 9 2.47 -9.17 -9.27
C SER A 9 2.03 -10.62 -9.53
N TYR A 10 0.99 -11.11 -8.84
CA TYR A 10 0.59 -12.52 -8.83
C TYR A 10 -0.73 -12.82 -9.52
N VAL A 11 -1.33 -11.86 -10.22
CA VAL A 11 -2.50 -12.12 -11.07
C VAL A 11 -2.05 -12.62 -12.45
N PHE A 12 -1.22 -13.68 -12.49
CA PHE A 12 -1.23 -14.59 -13.63
C PHE A 12 -2.46 -15.47 -13.45
N ARG A 13 -3.59 -14.98 -13.97
CA ARG A 13 -4.88 -15.68 -13.95
C ARG A 13 -4.75 -17.00 -14.72
N SER A 14 -4.39 -18.10 -14.05
CA SER A 14 -4.73 -19.43 -14.54
C SER A 14 -6.21 -19.64 -14.22
N THR A 15 -7.03 -19.65 -15.26
CA THR A 15 -8.42 -20.09 -15.24
C THR A 15 -8.56 -21.45 -14.56
N ILE A 16 -8.93 -21.47 -13.28
CA ILE A 16 -9.73 -22.54 -12.67
C ILE A 16 -10.68 -21.86 -11.68
N GLU A 17 -11.96 -21.98 -11.98
CA GLU A 17 -13.09 -21.55 -11.15
C GLU A 17 -13.07 -22.33 -9.83
N ASP A 18 -13.17 -21.65 -8.71
CA ASP A 18 -13.74 -22.23 -7.49
C ASP A 18 -14.56 -21.13 -6.80
N GLU A 19 -15.87 -21.25 -6.92
CA GLU A 19 -16.87 -20.44 -6.21
C GLU A 19 -16.77 -20.74 -4.72
N ALA A 20 -16.33 -19.76 -3.93
CA ALA A 20 -16.51 -19.76 -2.48
C ALA A 20 -17.67 -18.82 -2.13
N GLU A 21 -18.81 -19.42 -1.79
CA GLU A 21 -20.04 -18.78 -1.34
C GLU A 21 -19.79 -18.07 0.00
N ALA A 22 -19.82 -16.73 0.00
CA ALA A 22 -19.65 -15.91 1.20
C ALA A 22 -20.93 -15.12 1.54
N ASP A 23 -21.37 -15.31 2.78
CA ASP A 23 -22.61 -14.86 3.41
C ASP A 23 -22.84 -13.33 3.30
N THR A 24 -23.99 -12.93 2.75
CA THR A 24 -24.29 -11.58 2.21
C THR A 24 -24.81 -10.56 3.22
N LYS A 25 -24.56 -10.73 4.52
CA LYS A 25 -25.28 -9.94 5.55
C LYS A 25 -24.64 -8.65 6.12
N PRO A 26 -23.37 -8.27 5.88
CA PRO A 26 -22.91 -6.93 6.30
C PRO A 26 -23.22 -5.80 5.30
N LEU A 27 -23.65 -6.11 4.07
CA LEU A 27 -23.50 -5.20 2.92
C LEU A 27 -24.56 -4.09 2.77
N ASP A 28 -25.70 -4.17 3.46
CA ASP A 28 -26.77 -3.17 3.35
C ASP A 28 -26.48 -1.86 4.11
N PHE A 29 -25.54 -1.86 5.06
CA PHE A 29 -25.08 -0.64 5.73
C PHE A 29 -24.22 0.25 4.81
N PHE A 30 -23.58 -0.32 3.78
CA PHE A 30 -22.55 0.34 2.97
C PHE A 30 -23.11 1.31 1.92
N SER A 31 -24.34 1.07 1.44
CA SER A 31 -24.97 1.98 0.47
C SER A 31 -25.31 3.35 1.09
N ARG A 32 -25.64 3.35 2.38
CA ARG A 32 -26.15 4.54 3.08
C ARG A 32 -25.06 5.51 3.54
N ALA A 33 -23.82 5.04 3.71
CA ALA A 33 -22.68 5.86 4.13
C ALA A 33 -22.09 6.70 2.98
N LEU A 34 -22.19 6.21 1.74
CA LEU A 34 -21.66 6.90 0.54
C LEU A 34 -22.46 8.16 0.17
N ASP A 35 -23.73 8.27 0.60
CA ASP A 35 -24.60 9.42 0.27
C ASP A 35 -24.46 10.60 1.25
N LEU A 36 -23.86 10.39 2.44
CA LEU A 36 -23.76 11.41 3.48
C LEU A 36 -22.54 12.35 3.33
N ASP A 37 -21.51 11.93 2.59
CA ASP A 37 -20.27 12.70 2.38
C ASP A 37 -20.44 13.87 1.39
N ARG A 38 -21.53 13.84 0.60
CA ARG A 38 -21.82 14.81 -0.46
C ARG A 38 -22.12 16.23 0.03
N ARG A 39 -22.41 16.42 1.33
CA ARG A 39 -22.89 17.72 1.86
C ARG A 39 -21.83 18.58 2.56
N ASN A 40 -20.70 18.02 2.96
CA ASN A 40 -19.70 18.77 3.75
C ASN A 40 -18.58 19.41 2.92
N HIS A 41 -18.47 19.11 1.62
CA HIS A 41 -17.36 19.57 0.77
C HIS A 41 -17.58 20.90 0.04
N HIS A 42 -18.63 21.67 0.36
CA HIS A 42 -18.92 22.94 -0.33
C HIS A 42 -18.37 24.20 0.35
N GLU A 43 -17.73 24.10 1.53
CA GLU A 43 -17.23 25.28 2.27
C GLU A 43 -15.72 25.56 2.14
N ALA A 44 -14.96 24.75 1.41
CA ALA A 44 -13.49 24.89 1.32
C ALA A 44 -12.96 25.48 0.00
N ALA A 45 -13.78 26.21 -0.76
CA ALA A 45 -13.34 26.87 -1.97
C ALA A 45 -13.06 28.36 -1.73
N VAL A 46 -11.85 28.77 -2.15
CA VAL A 46 -11.32 30.14 -2.24
C VAL A 46 -10.55 30.66 -1.01
N MET A 47 -9.38 30.08 -0.74
CA MET A 47 -8.24 30.85 -0.22
C MET A 47 -7.13 30.84 -1.26
N ALA A 48 -6.52 32.00 -1.52
CA ALA A 48 -5.46 32.20 -2.51
C ALA A 48 -4.38 31.11 -2.37
N ALA A 49 -4.01 30.50 -3.49
CA ALA A 49 -3.10 29.35 -3.58
C ALA A 49 -1.72 29.69 -3.00
N THR A 50 -1.61 29.49 -1.69
CA THR A 50 -0.32 29.41 -1.01
C THR A 50 0.36 28.17 -1.58
N PRO A 51 1.64 28.25 -2.00
CA PRO A 51 2.34 27.09 -2.52
C PRO A 51 2.22 25.94 -1.53
N ASP A 52 1.79 24.76 -1.98
CA ASP A 52 1.75 23.57 -1.15
C ASP A 52 3.17 23.15 -0.80
N LEU A 53 3.66 23.59 0.36
CA LEU A 53 5.04 23.39 0.80
C LEU A 53 5.39 21.92 1.03
N LEU A 54 4.38 21.09 1.32
CA LEU A 54 4.56 19.65 1.57
C LEU A 54 4.40 18.79 0.31
N PHE A 55 4.06 19.38 -0.84
CA PHE A 55 3.86 18.64 -2.10
C PHE A 55 5.02 17.71 -2.44
N GLY A 56 6.25 18.23 -2.41
CA GLY A 56 7.46 17.45 -2.70
C GLY A 56 7.72 16.33 -1.69
N LEU A 57 7.44 16.59 -0.41
CA LEU A 57 7.57 15.61 0.67
C LEU A 57 6.56 14.47 0.53
N ARG A 58 5.28 14.80 0.29
CA ARG A 58 4.20 13.84 0.05
C ARG A 58 4.52 12.93 -1.13
N ASN A 59 4.94 13.50 -2.26
CA ASN A 59 5.28 12.72 -3.45
C ASN A 59 6.47 11.80 -3.22
N SER A 60 7.51 12.29 -2.54
CA SER A 60 8.67 11.47 -2.16
C SER A 60 8.22 10.29 -1.29
N PHE A 61 7.35 10.51 -0.31
CA PHE A 61 6.82 9.46 0.54
C PHE A 61 5.94 8.45 -0.22
N TYR A 62 4.96 8.91 -0.99
CA TYR A 62 4.02 8.04 -1.72
C TYR A 62 4.69 7.17 -2.77
N LEU A 63 5.75 7.68 -3.41
CA LEU A 63 6.49 6.98 -4.45
C LEU A 63 7.68 6.17 -3.92
N GLY A 64 7.83 6.05 -2.60
CA GLY A 64 8.84 5.18 -1.98
C GLY A 64 10.24 5.79 -1.86
N ALA A 65 10.39 7.10 -2.11
CA ALA A 65 11.63 7.83 -1.93
C ALA A 65 11.80 8.29 -0.47
N TYR A 66 11.71 7.34 0.47
CA TYR A 66 11.65 7.61 1.92
C TYR A 66 12.85 8.39 2.45
N GLN A 67 14.07 8.05 1.99
CA GLN A 67 15.27 8.79 2.38
C GLN A 67 15.26 10.23 1.85
N ALA A 68 14.76 10.44 0.62
CA ALA A 68 14.61 11.77 0.06
C ALA A 68 13.56 12.59 0.84
N ALA A 69 12.45 11.95 1.25
CA ALA A 69 11.44 12.59 2.10
C ALA A 69 12.03 13.05 3.45
N ILE A 70 12.84 12.21 4.09
CA ILE A 70 13.54 12.58 5.34
C ILE A 70 14.48 13.76 5.09
N ASN A 71 15.29 13.69 4.03
CA ASN A 71 16.29 14.72 3.72
C ASN A 71 15.68 16.08 3.34
N SER A 72 14.47 16.09 2.75
CA SER A 72 13.77 17.31 2.33
C SER A 72 12.78 17.83 3.37
N SER A 73 12.75 17.24 4.58
CA SER A 73 11.81 17.60 5.63
C SER A 73 12.11 18.94 6.32
N ASP A 74 13.34 19.46 6.23
CA ASP A 74 13.71 20.75 6.84
C ASP A 74 13.12 21.94 6.06
N ILE A 75 11.84 22.20 6.29
CA ILE A 75 11.06 23.27 5.68
C ILE A 75 10.80 24.36 6.74
N PRO A 76 11.37 25.56 6.59
CA PRO A 76 11.22 26.63 7.57
C PRO A 76 9.82 27.24 7.52
N ASN A 77 9.34 27.72 8.67
CA ASN A 77 8.09 28.49 8.82
C ASN A 77 6.80 27.74 8.41
N LEU A 78 6.72 26.43 8.65
CA LEU A 78 5.48 25.68 8.45
C LEU A 78 4.41 26.07 9.50
N PRO A 79 3.14 26.24 9.09
CA PRO A 79 2.00 26.25 10.00
C PRO A 79 1.98 25.01 10.91
N ALA A 80 1.31 25.09 12.07
CA ALA A 80 1.29 24.00 13.04
C ALA A 80 0.75 22.68 12.46
N ASP A 81 -0.30 22.76 11.64
CA ASP A 81 -0.91 21.58 11.01
C ASP A 81 0.03 20.95 9.97
N ASP A 82 0.68 21.77 9.14
CA ASP A 82 1.66 21.30 8.15
C ASP A 82 2.93 20.73 8.82
N ALA A 83 3.36 21.33 9.93
CA ALA A 83 4.48 20.82 10.71
C ALA A 83 4.16 19.43 11.29
N LEU A 84 2.95 19.24 11.80
CA LEU A 84 2.49 17.94 12.28
C LEU A 84 2.43 16.91 11.14
N GLU A 85 1.90 17.29 9.96
CA GLU A 85 1.86 16.39 8.82
C GLU A 85 3.26 16.01 8.32
N ARG A 86 4.18 16.97 8.24
CA ARG A 86 5.59 16.71 7.93
C ARG A 86 6.16 15.67 8.90
N ASP A 87 5.98 15.86 10.20
CA ASP A 87 6.54 14.96 11.23
C ASP A 87 5.93 13.54 11.11
N VAL A 88 4.61 13.45 10.84
CA VAL A 88 3.93 12.18 10.53
C VAL A 88 4.55 11.49 9.31
N LEU A 89 4.80 12.21 8.22
CA LEU A 89 5.41 11.65 7.00
C LEU A 89 6.86 11.22 7.22
N VAL A 90 7.64 11.99 7.98
CA VAL A 90 9.03 11.68 8.32
C VAL A 90 9.11 10.42 9.18
N HIS A 91 8.33 10.32 10.25
CA HIS A 91 8.33 9.12 11.09
C HIS A 91 7.80 7.91 10.32
N ARG A 92 6.77 8.05 9.47
CA ARG A 92 6.32 6.95 8.59
C ARG A 92 7.39 6.54 7.58
N SER A 93 8.24 7.47 7.13
CA SER A 93 9.40 7.17 6.28
C SER A 93 10.46 6.35 7.03
N TYR A 94 10.75 6.69 8.29
CA TYR A 94 11.62 5.87 9.14
C TYR A 94 11.08 4.46 9.36
N ILE A 95 9.77 4.31 9.58
CA ILE A 95 9.13 2.99 9.66
C ILE A 95 9.31 2.23 8.34
N ALA A 96 9.11 2.89 7.19
CA ALA A 96 9.28 2.25 5.88
C ALA A 96 10.73 1.80 5.62
N LEU A 97 11.72 2.48 6.21
CA LEU A 97 13.13 2.08 6.19
C LEU A 97 13.52 1.08 7.29
N GLY A 98 12.55 0.51 8.02
CA GLY A 98 12.78 -0.47 9.09
C GLY A 98 13.33 0.12 10.39
N SER A 99 13.38 1.45 10.54
CA SER A 99 13.92 2.15 11.71
C SER A 99 12.86 2.30 12.81
N TYR A 100 12.21 1.20 13.22
CA TYR A 100 11.09 1.23 14.18
C TYR A 100 11.50 1.78 15.56
N GLN A 101 12.67 1.38 16.07
CA GLN A 101 13.15 1.78 17.39
C GLN A 101 13.39 3.28 17.51
N LEU A 102 13.84 3.93 16.42
CA LEU A 102 14.01 5.38 16.38
C LEU A 102 12.66 6.07 16.63
N VAL A 103 11.62 5.66 15.90
CA VAL A 103 10.27 6.24 16.02
C VAL A 103 9.67 5.99 17.40
N ILE A 104 9.87 4.79 17.96
CA ILE A 104 9.38 4.43 19.30
C ILE A 104 10.01 5.31 20.39
N ASN A 105 11.29 5.64 20.24
CA ASN A 105 12.05 6.41 21.24
C ASN A 105 11.86 7.92 21.10
N GLU A 106 11.71 8.44 19.88
CA GLU A 106 11.58 9.89 19.64
C GLU A 106 10.17 10.41 19.96
N ILE A 107 9.12 9.62 19.70
CA ILE A 107 7.75 10.03 19.98
C ILE A 107 7.44 9.78 21.46
N ASP A 108 7.47 10.84 22.28
CA ASP A 108 7.11 10.79 23.70
C ASP A 108 5.60 10.66 23.93
N SER A 109 5.13 10.47 25.17
CA SER A 109 3.69 10.30 25.49
C SER A 109 2.86 11.59 25.42
N SER A 110 3.50 12.75 25.28
CA SER A 110 2.84 14.05 25.17
C SER A 110 2.60 14.49 23.72
N ALA A 111 3.19 13.79 22.75
CA ALA A 111 3.02 14.11 21.35
C ALA A 111 1.55 13.94 20.88
N PRO A 112 1.11 14.70 19.87
CA PRO A 112 -0.25 14.64 19.33
C PRO A 112 -0.69 13.23 18.92
N THR A 113 -2.01 12.98 18.95
CA THR A 113 -2.63 11.69 18.60
C THR A 113 -2.14 11.13 17.27
N ALA A 114 -1.90 11.97 16.27
CA ALA A 114 -1.39 11.55 14.97
C ALA A 114 0.00 10.89 15.08
N LEU A 115 0.91 11.47 15.85
CA LEU A 115 2.24 10.91 16.10
C LEU A 115 2.17 9.68 17.02
N GLN A 116 1.29 9.68 18.03
CA GLN A 116 1.04 8.49 18.84
C GLN A 116 0.57 7.30 17.98
N ALA A 117 -0.30 7.55 17.00
CA ALA A 117 -0.74 6.51 16.06
C ALA A 117 0.42 5.99 15.21
N VAL A 118 1.32 6.86 14.74
CA VAL A 118 2.53 6.43 14.01
C VAL A 118 3.44 5.58 14.90
N LYS A 119 3.63 5.97 16.17
CA LYS A 119 4.36 5.15 17.16
C LYS A 119 3.71 3.78 17.37
N LEU A 120 2.38 3.72 17.42
CA LEU A 120 1.63 2.48 17.55
C LEU A 120 1.88 1.53 16.37
N LEU A 121 1.95 2.06 15.14
CA LEU A 121 2.35 1.28 13.97
C LEU A 121 3.78 0.74 14.09
N ALA A 122 4.72 1.57 14.55
CA ALA A 122 6.10 1.13 14.75
C ALA A 122 6.19 0.00 15.79
N LEU A 123 5.42 0.09 16.89
CA LEU A 123 5.30 -0.97 17.89
C LEU A 123 4.75 -2.25 17.27
N TYR A 124 3.65 -2.16 16.53
CA TYR A 124 3.05 -3.31 15.85
C TYR A 124 4.04 -4.02 14.91
N LEU A 125 4.72 -3.27 14.04
CA LEU A 125 5.70 -3.82 13.09
C LEU A 125 6.97 -4.34 13.75
N SER A 126 7.28 -3.91 14.98
CA SER A 126 8.33 -4.49 15.83
C SER A 126 7.88 -5.77 16.56
N GLU A 127 6.80 -6.41 16.11
CA GLU A 127 6.18 -7.63 16.65
C GLU A 127 5.54 -7.47 18.04
N ASN A 128 5.23 -6.24 18.47
CA ASN A 128 4.52 -6.01 19.71
C ASN A 128 3.00 -6.18 19.52
N LYS A 129 2.52 -7.40 19.81
CA LYS A 129 1.09 -7.76 19.69
C LYS A 129 0.15 -6.94 20.58
N ALA A 130 0.65 -6.28 21.62
CA ALA A 130 -0.17 -5.40 22.46
C ALA A 130 -0.68 -4.17 21.70
N ALA A 131 -0.06 -3.82 20.56
CA ALA A 131 -0.46 -2.68 19.74
C ALA A 131 -1.92 -2.77 19.25
N ILE A 132 -2.42 -3.97 18.93
CA ILE A 132 -3.82 -4.15 18.51
C ILE A 132 -4.78 -3.87 19.67
N SER A 133 -4.48 -4.35 20.88
CA SER A 133 -5.30 -4.09 22.05
C SER A 133 -5.34 -2.59 22.40
N SER A 134 -4.19 -1.91 22.33
CA SER A 134 -4.13 -0.45 22.51
C SER A 134 -4.90 0.30 21.43
N LEU A 135 -4.85 -0.16 20.17
CA LEU A 135 -5.64 0.41 19.08
C LEU A 135 -7.14 0.32 19.37
N GLN A 136 -7.62 -0.84 19.82
CA GLN A 136 -9.03 -1.07 20.16
C GLN A 136 -9.49 -0.20 21.35
N GLU A 137 -8.63 -0.04 22.36
CA GLU A 137 -8.88 0.88 23.47
C GLU A 137 -9.03 2.33 22.97
N TRP A 138 -8.17 2.78 22.06
CA TRP A 138 -8.24 4.15 21.54
C TRP A 138 -9.52 4.44 20.75
N PHE A 139 -10.04 3.47 20.00
CA PHE A 139 -11.33 3.62 19.33
C PHE A 139 -12.53 3.62 20.27
N SER A 140 -12.36 3.19 21.53
CA SER A 140 -13.38 3.34 22.56
C SER A 140 -13.55 4.79 23.03
N HIS A 141 -12.57 5.66 22.72
CA HIS A 141 -12.61 7.09 23.03
C HIS A 141 -13.07 7.92 21.81
N ALA A 142 -14.28 8.48 21.89
CA ALA A 142 -14.90 9.21 20.78
C ALA A 142 -14.14 10.48 20.34
N GLU A 143 -13.32 11.06 21.22
CA GLU A 143 -12.58 12.30 20.95
C GLU A 143 -11.42 12.09 19.97
N ILE A 144 -10.82 10.91 19.95
CA ILE A 144 -9.64 10.59 19.12
C ILE A 144 -9.97 9.68 17.93
N SER A 145 -11.08 8.96 17.98
CA SER A 145 -11.46 7.94 16.98
C SER A 145 -11.64 8.49 15.57
N ASN A 146 -11.97 9.79 15.43
CA ASN A 146 -12.12 10.44 14.13
C ASN A 146 -10.81 11.02 13.56
N ASN A 147 -9.68 10.89 14.24
CA ASN A 147 -8.41 11.37 13.73
C ASN A 147 -8.02 10.60 12.44
N PRO A 148 -7.74 11.30 11.31
CA PRO A 148 -7.53 10.65 10.02
C PRO A 148 -6.27 9.77 10.01
N ILE A 149 -5.21 10.17 10.71
CA ILE A 149 -3.98 9.38 10.82
C ILE A 149 -4.22 8.15 11.68
N LEU A 150 -4.93 8.26 12.80
CA LEU A 150 -5.30 7.08 13.60
C LEU A 150 -6.09 6.06 12.78
N ARG A 151 -7.10 6.52 12.03
CA ARG A 151 -7.90 5.67 11.14
C ARG A 151 -7.05 5.03 10.04
N LEU A 152 -6.10 5.76 9.47
CA LEU A 152 -5.17 5.25 8.46
C LEU A 152 -4.26 4.16 9.03
N ILE A 153 -3.71 4.38 10.23
CA ILE A 153 -2.87 3.39 10.91
C ILE A 153 -3.68 2.16 11.28
N ALA A 154 -4.90 2.33 11.77
CA ALA A 154 -5.80 1.21 12.06
C ALA A 154 -6.05 0.35 10.83
N GLY A 155 -6.44 0.98 9.72
CA GLY A 155 -6.63 0.27 8.45
C GLY A 155 -5.36 -0.40 7.95
N THR A 156 -4.19 0.20 8.16
CA THR A 156 -2.89 -0.39 7.81
C THR A 156 -2.61 -1.65 8.65
N ILE A 157 -2.81 -1.60 9.98
CA ILE A 157 -2.61 -2.75 10.88
C ILE A 157 -3.57 -3.90 10.51
N TYR A 158 -4.86 -3.61 10.34
CA TYR A 158 -5.83 -4.64 9.95
C TYR A 158 -5.58 -5.20 8.54
N MET A 159 -4.99 -4.42 7.63
CA MET A 159 -4.49 -4.93 6.35
C MET A 159 -3.35 -5.95 6.52
N TYR A 160 -2.43 -5.75 7.46
CA TYR A 160 -1.39 -6.75 7.78
C TYR A 160 -1.98 -8.01 8.42
N GLU A 161 -3.00 -7.87 9.27
CA GLU A 161 -3.77 -8.99 9.85
C GLU A 161 -4.69 -9.69 8.83
N GLN A 162 -4.81 -9.16 7.61
CA GLN A 162 -5.72 -9.62 6.55
C GLN A 162 -7.21 -9.56 6.95
N ASP A 163 -7.55 -8.78 7.98
CA ASP A 163 -8.93 -8.49 8.37
C ASP A 163 -9.44 -7.24 7.63
N TYR A 164 -9.76 -7.43 6.36
CA TYR A 164 -10.22 -6.35 5.47
C TYR A 164 -11.56 -5.74 5.90
N ASN A 165 -12.42 -6.53 6.55
CA ASN A 165 -13.71 -6.05 7.04
C ASN A 165 -13.51 -5.08 8.20
N GLU A 166 -12.64 -5.42 9.15
CA GLU A 166 -12.32 -4.52 10.26
C GLU A 166 -11.59 -3.27 9.77
N ALA A 167 -10.68 -3.40 8.80
CA ALA A 167 -10.02 -2.25 8.19
C ALA A 167 -11.04 -1.24 7.63
N LEU A 168 -12.03 -1.71 6.86
CA LEU A 168 -13.06 -0.85 6.24
C LEU A 168 -13.97 -0.15 7.25
N LYS A 169 -14.20 -0.73 8.44
CA LYS A 169 -14.97 -0.05 9.50
C LYS A 169 -14.31 1.26 9.93
N HIS A 170 -12.98 1.33 9.88
CA HIS A 170 -12.22 2.51 10.27
C HIS A 170 -11.95 3.46 9.09
N THR A 171 -11.81 2.94 7.87
CA THR A 171 -11.31 3.74 6.73
C THR A 171 -12.40 4.27 5.79
N ASN A 172 -13.62 3.72 5.80
CA ASN A 172 -14.65 4.04 4.80
C ASN A 172 -15.47 5.33 5.09
N SER A 173 -15.53 5.79 6.34
CA SER A 173 -16.41 6.91 6.76
C SER A 173 -15.82 8.29 6.50
N GLY A 174 -15.86 8.77 5.26
CA GLY A 174 -15.19 10.01 4.84
C GLY A 174 -13.68 9.96 5.07
N GLY A 175 -12.89 10.80 4.39
CA GLY A 175 -11.45 10.71 4.64
C GLY A 175 -10.55 11.61 3.83
N SER A 176 -9.28 11.56 4.22
CA SER A 176 -8.19 12.11 3.42
C SER A 176 -7.98 11.26 2.16
N MET A 177 -7.23 11.83 1.22
CA MET A 177 -6.78 11.12 0.02
C MET A 177 -6.07 9.78 0.34
N GLU A 178 -5.30 9.72 1.43
CA GLU A 178 -4.66 8.49 1.91
C GLU A 178 -5.67 7.40 2.32
N LEU A 179 -6.78 7.77 2.96
CA LEU A 179 -7.82 6.81 3.36
C LEU A 179 -8.54 6.25 2.13
N HIS A 180 -8.85 7.08 1.13
CA HIS A 180 -9.42 6.61 -0.12
C HIS A 180 -8.46 5.68 -0.88
N ALA A 181 -7.18 6.04 -0.97
CA ALA A 181 -6.15 5.19 -1.57
C ALA A 181 -6.05 3.84 -0.85
N LEU A 182 -6.06 3.83 0.48
CA LEU A 182 -6.07 2.60 1.28
C LEU A 182 -7.33 1.77 1.02
N ASN A 183 -8.51 2.40 0.90
CA ASN A 183 -9.75 1.69 0.56
C ASN A 183 -9.68 1.02 -0.81
N VAL A 184 -9.11 1.67 -1.83
CA VAL A 184 -8.87 1.05 -3.14
C VAL A 184 -8.03 -0.22 -2.98
N GLN A 185 -6.94 -0.17 -2.20
CA GLN A 185 -6.11 -1.35 -1.94
C GLN A 185 -6.86 -2.45 -1.22
N ILE A 186 -7.65 -2.12 -0.19
CA ILE A 186 -8.47 -3.08 0.55
C ILE A 186 -9.45 -3.78 -0.41
N PHE A 187 -10.18 -3.01 -1.24
CA PHE A 187 -11.15 -3.58 -2.17
C PHE A 187 -10.50 -4.47 -3.25
N ILE A 188 -9.30 -4.12 -3.74
CA ILE A 188 -8.52 -5.00 -4.63
C ILE A 188 -8.16 -6.31 -3.91
N LYS A 189 -7.70 -6.22 -2.66
CA LYS A 189 -7.38 -7.38 -1.80
C LYS A 189 -8.58 -8.29 -1.51
N MET A 190 -9.77 -7.72 -1.46
CA MET A 190 -11.03 -8.45 -1.31
C MET A 190 -11.56 -9.01 -2.64
N HIS A 191 -10.83 -8.85 -3.74
CA HIS A 191 -11.27 -9.23 -5.10
C HIS A 191 -12.57 -8.53 -5.53
N ARG A 192 -12.80 -7.30 -5.06
CA ARG A 192 -13.98 -6.47 -5.35
C ARG A 192 -13.61 -5.23 -6.16
N SER A 193 -13.20 -5.45 -7.40
CA SER A 193 -12.81 -4.38 -8.33
C SER A 193 -13.94 -3.36 -8.56
N ASP A 194 -15.20 -3.78 -8.45
CA ASP A 194 -16.37 -2.90 -8.57
C ASP A 194 -16.43 -1.83 -7.48
N TYR A 195 -16.04 -2.16 -6.24
CA TYR A 195 -15.94 -1.18 -5.16
C TYR A 195 -14.66 -0.36 -5.25
N ALA A 196 -13.55 -0.95 -5.71
CA ALA A 196 -12.31 -0.22 -5.96
C ALA A 196 -12.50 0.88 -7.03
N GLU A 197 -13.21 0.59 -8.12
CA GLU A 197 -13.57 1.59 -9.14
C GLU A 197 -14.42 2.73 -8.59
N LYS A 198 -15.39 2.43 -7.72
CA LYS A 198 -16.23 3.47 -7.08
C LYS A 198 -15.40 4.38 -6.20
N GLN A 199 -14.47 3.83 -5.41
CA GLN A 199 -13.57 4.63 -4.59
C GLN A 199 -12.60 5.46 -5.44
N LEU A 200 -12.04 4.89 -6.51
CA LEU A 200 -11.16 5.62 -7.42
C LEU A 200 -11.88 6.81 -8.07
N LYS A 201 -13.15 6.65 -8.44
CA LYS A 201 -13.97 7.77 -8.97
C LYS A 201 -14.14 8.90 -7.96
N ILE A 202 -14.25 8.59 -6.67
CA ILE A 202 -14.27 9.62 -5.61
C ILE A 202 -12.92 10.35 -5.58
N MET A 203 -11.80 9.62 -5.62
CA MET A 203 -10.47 10.24 -5.66
C MET A 203 -10.28 11.15 -6.87
N GLN A 204 -10.71 10.72 -8.06
CA GLN A 204 -10.66 11.50 -9.30
C GLN A 204 -11.54 12.76 -9.23
N GLN A 205 -12.67 12.71 -8.54
CA GLN A 205 -13.53 13.88 -8.33
C GLN A 205 -12.91 14.91 -7.37
N ILE A 206 -12.12 14.44 -6.40
CA ILE A 206 -11.41 15.30 -5.45
C ILE A 206 -10.21 15.96 -6.16
N ASP A 207 -9.34 15.14 -6.75
CA ASP A 207 -8.17 15.58 -7.50
C ASP A 207 -7.66 14.42 -8.38
N GLU A 208 -7.88 14.53 -9.70
CA GLU A 208 -7.45 13.55 -10.70
C GLU A 208 -5.93 13.50 -10.85
N ASP A 209 -5.24 14.63 -10.72
CA ASP A 209 -3.79 14.74 -10.92
C ASP A 209 -2.99 14.41 -9.66
N HIS A 210 -3.67 14.22 -8.52
CA HIS A 210 -3.02 13.83 -7.26
C HIS A 210 -2.25 12.51 -7.42
N THR A 211 -1.01 12.48 -6.92
CA THR A 211 -0.11 11.31 -7.01
C THR A 211 -0.76 10.01 -6.50
N LEU A 212 -1.49 10.07 -5.38
CA LEU A 212 -2.25 8.91 -4.87
C LEU A 212 -3.40 8.47 -5.78
N THR A 213 -4.08 9.40 -6.46
CA THR A 213 -5.15 9.05 -7.41
C THR A 213 -4.57 8.29 -8.59
N GLN A 214 -3.48 8.81 -9.15
CA GLN A 214 -2.75 8.15 -10.24
C GLN A 214 -2.19 6.78 -9.81
N LEU A 215 -1.61 6.69 -8.61
CA LEU A 215 -1.09 5.43 -8.09
C LEU A 215 -2.20 4.40 -7.82
N ALA A 216 -3.35 4.83 -7.26
CA ALA A 216 -4.52 3.99 -7.06
C ALA A 216 -5.14 3.51 -8.39
N ASN A 217 -5.12 4.37 -9.42
CA ASN A 217 -5.53 4.00 -10.77
C ASN A 217 -4.62 2.90 -11.33
N ALA A 218 -3.29 3.06 -11.26
CA ALA A 218 -2.34 2.05 -11.71
C ALA A 218 -2.51 0.70 -10.99
N TRP A 219 -2.81 0.71 -9.68
CA TRP A 219 -3.10 -0.53 -8.95
C TRP A 219 -4.36 -1.24 -9.44
N LEU A 220 -5.43 -0.48 -9.67
CA LEU A 220 -6.69 -1.03 -10.14
C LEU A 220 -6.56 -1.56 -11.57
N ASP A 221 -5.88 -0.83 -12.45
CA ASP A 221 -5.60 -1.24 -13.82
C ASP A 221 -4.77 -2.53 -13.90
N LEU A 222 -3.76 -2.66 -13.02
CA LEU A 222 -3.02 -3.92 -12.87
C LEU A 222 -3.92 -5.06 -12.38
N ALA A 223 -4.80 -4.80 -11.43
CA ALA A 223 -5.73 -5.82 -10.91
C ALA A 223 -6.74 -6.30 -11.97
N MET A 224 -7.21 -5.40 -12.82
CA MET A 224 -8.13 -5.71 -13.92
C MET A 224 -7.44 -6.47 -15.06
N GLY A 225 -6.17 -6.16 -15.33
CA GLY A 225 -5.39 -6.81 -16.38
C GLY A 225 -5.86 -6.44 -17.80
N GLY A 226 -5.50 -7.28 -18.78
CA GLY A 226 -5.89 -7.05 -20.18
C GLY A 226 -5.31 -5.77 -20.77
N SER A 227 -6.13 -4.97 -21.46
CA SER A 227 -5.68 -3.70 -22.07
C SER A 227 -5.31 -2.64 -21.03
N LYS A 228 -5.80 -2.76 -19.79
CA LYS A 228 -5.58 -1.78 -18.71
C LYS A 228 -4.15 -1.76 -18.19
N VAL A 229 -3.42 -2.87 -18.33
CA VAL A 229 -2.00 -2.95 -17.95
C VAL A 229 -1.16 -1.89 -18.68
N GLN A 230 -1.50 -1.54 -19.93
CA GLN A 230 -0.79 -0.50 -20.67
C GLN A 230 -1.02 0.89 -20.10
N GLU A 231 -2.21 1.17 -19.56
CA GLU A 231 -2.53 2.41 -18.86
C GLU A 231 -1.71 2.50 -17.56
N ALA A 232 -1.68 1.42 -16.76
CA ALA A 232 -0.84 1.35 -15.56
C ALA A 232 0.66 1.57 -15.86
N TYR A 233 1.19 0.98 -16.93
CA TYR A 233 2.58 1.18 -17.34
C TYR A 233 2.88 2.65 -17.63
N LEU A 234 1.98 3.34 -18.33
CA LEU A 234 2.17 4.76 -18.67
C LEU A 234 2.17 5.62 -17.40
N ILE A 235 1.32 5.32 -16.41
CA ILE A 235 1.34 6.03 -15.12
C ILE A 235 2.70 5.85 -14.42
N PHE A 236 3.23 4.62 -14.35
CA PHE A 236 4.55 4.40 -13.76
C PHE A 236 5.69 5.00 -14.60
N GLN A 237 5.55 5.05 -15.91
CA GLN A 237 6.48 5.74 -16.82
C GLN A 237 6.52 7.24 -16.50
N ASP A 238 5.36 7.89 -16.39
CA ASP A 238 5.24 9.29 -16.02
C ASP A 238 5.87 9.56 -14.65
N PHE A 239 5.63 8.69 -13.66
CA PHE A 239 6.29 8.83 -12.36
C PHE A 239 7.81 8.72 -12.47
N SER A 240 8.31 7.83 -13.32
CA SER A 240 9.76 7.65 -13.53
C SER A 240 10.43 8.83 -14.22
N GLU A 241 9.68 9.62 -14.99
CA GLU A 241 10.19 10.82 -15.66
C GLU A 241 10.13 12.07 -14.76
N LYS A 242 9.09 12.15 -13.92
CA LYS A 242 8.85 13.31 -13.04
C LYS A 242 9.57 13.21 -11.70
N TYR A 243 9.79 12.00 -11.18
CA TYR A 243 10.29 11.76 -9.83
C TYR A 243 11.50 10.84 -9.83
N GLN A 244 12.14 10.69 -8.67
CA GLN A 244 13.24 9.76 -8.48
C GLN A 244 12.80 8.33 -8.84
N MET A 245 13.63 7.63 -9.61
CA MET A 245 13.43 6.21 -9.91
C MET A 245 13.64 5.35 -8.65
N THR A 246 12.55 5.01 -7.96
CA THR A 246 12.52 4.19 -6.74
C THR A 246 12.30 2.71 -7.05
N GLY A 247 12.55 1.84 -6.05
CA GLY A 247 12.20 0.42 -6.15
C GLY A 247 10.70 0.22 -6.42
N THR A 248 9.82 1.02 -5.83
CA THR A 248 8.37 0.97 -6.06
C THR A 248 8.01 1.22 -7.52
N ILE A 249 8.56 2.27 -8.14
CA ILE A 249 8.30 2.61 -9.53
C ILE A 249 8.87 1.52 -10.46
N LEU A 250 10.11 1.09 -10.23
CA LEU A 250 10.74 0.04 -11.03
C LEU A 250 9.96 -1.27 -10.99
N ASN A 251 9.53 -1.71 -9.80
CA ASN A 251 8.69 -2.90 -9.65
C ASN A 251 7.33 -2.72 -10.34
N GLY A 252 6.68 -1.56 -10.21
CA GLY A 252 5.43 -1.27 -10.90
C GLY A 252 5.54 -1.41 -12.42
N LYS A 253 6.59 -0.81 -13.02
CA LYS A 253 6.89 -0.94 -14.46
C LYS A 253 7.19 -2.39 -14.83
N ALA A 254 8.03 -3.08 -14.05
CA ALA A 254 8.40 -4.46 -14.32
C ALA A 254 7.19 -5.40 -14.29
N VAL A 255 6.29 -5.24 -13.32
CA VAL A 255 5.04 -6.01 -13.24
C VAL A 255 4.19 -5.77 -14.48
N CYS A 256 4.02 -4.51 -14.90
CA CYS A 256 3.32 -4.19 -16.14
C CYS A 256 3.96 -4.89 -17.36
N CYS A 257 5.30 -4.88 -17.48
CA CYS A 257 6.02 -5.58 -18.54
C CYS A 257 5.78 -7.10 -18.50
N MET A 258 5.83 -7.72 -17.31
CA MET A 258 5.57 -9.16 -17.15
C MET A 258 4.14 -9.52 -17.59
N HIS A 259 3.13 -8.72 -17.22
CA HIS A 259 1.75 -8.91 -17.68
C HIS A 259 1.58 -8.75 -19.20
N MET A 260 2.45 -7.97 -19.85
CA MET A 260 2.48 -7.80 -21.30
C MET A 260 3.39 -8.83 -22.02
N ASN A 261 3.90 -9.85 -21.31
CA ASN A 261 4.86 -10.83 -21.82
C ASN A 261 6.21 -10.22 -22.28
N ARG A 262 6.59 -9.05 -21.77
CA ARG A 262 7.86 -8.38 -22.06
C ARG A 262 8.89 -8.69 -20.95
N PHE A 263 9.25 -9.96 -20.81
CA PHE A 263 10.08 -10.41 -19.69
C PHE A 263 11.52 -9.89 -19.71
N ASP A 264 12.12 -9.68 -20.88
CA ASP A 264 13.49 -9.12 -20.98
C ASP A 264 13.56 -7.65 -20.48
N GLU A 265 12.52 -6.87 -20.77
CA GLU A 265 12.38 -5.49 -20.27
C GLU A 265 12.14 -5.51 -18.75
N ALA A 266 11.27 -6.40 -18.27
CA ALA A 266 11.00 -6.57 -16.85
C ALA A 266 12.27 -6.94 -16.07
N GLU A 267 13.08 -7.88 -16.57
CA GLU A 267 14.33 -8.29 -15.93
C GLU A 267 15.29 -7.11 -15.79
N SER A 268 15.42 -6.29 -16.83
CA SER A 268 16.28 -5.10 -16.81
C SER A 268 15.88 -4.11 -15.71
N LEU A 269 14.58 -3.83 -15.59
CA LEU A 269 14.01 -2.95 -14.56
C LEU A 269 14.21 -3.55 -13.15
N LEU A 270 14.02 -4.85 -13.00
CA LEU A 270 14.15 -5.54 -11.72
C LEU A 270 15.61 -5.65 -11.26
N LEU A 271 16.56 -5.82 -12.18
CA LEU A 271 17.99 -5.78 -11.84
C LEU A 271 18.43 -4.38 -11.41
N GLU A 272 17.86 -3.33 -12.01
CA GLU A 272 18.06 -1.96 -11.51
C GLU A 272 17.50 -1.79 -10.10
N ALA A 273 16.30 -2.31 -9.83
CA ALA A 273 15.69 -2.27 -8.49
C ALA A 273 16.55 -3.01 -7.45
N LEU A 274 17.07 -4.18 -7.82
CA LEU A 274 17.94 -5.00 -6.97
C LEU A 274 19.25 -4.29 -6.64
N ASN A 275 19.80 -3.51 -7.57
CA ASN A 275 21.01 -2.71 -7.33
C ASN A 275 20.76 -1.55 -6.35
N LYS A 276 19.51 -1.06 -6.25
CA LYS A 276 19.13 -0.02 -5.29
C LYS A 276 18.88 -0.60 -3.90
N ASP A 277 18.16 -1.72 -3.82
CA ASP A 277 17.96 -2.46 -2.58
C ASP A 277 17.94 -3.97 -2.85
N ALA A 278 19.03 -4.64 -2.47
CA ALA A 278 19.17 -6.08 -2.67
C ALA A 278 18.26 -6.92 -1.76
N LYS A 279 17.64 -6.32 -0.73
CA LYS A 279 16.79 -7.00 0.25
C LYS A 279 15.31 -6.76 0.02
N ASP A 280 14.94 -5.87 -0.91
CA ASP A 280 13.54 -5.56 -1.19
C ASP A 280 12.76 -6.82 -1.59
N ALA A 281 11.72 -7.12 -0.80
CA ALA A 281 10.95 -8.36 -0.93
C ALA A 281 10.28 -8.45 -2.30
N GLU A 282 9.69 -7.35 -2.77
CA GLU A 282 8.97 -7.29 -4.04
C GLU A 282 9.90 -7.52 -5.23
N THR A 283 11.07 -6.89 -5.22
CA THR A 283 12.08 -7.08 -6.26
C THR A 283 12.54 -8.53 -6.33
N LEU A 284 12.83 -9.17 -5.18
CA LEU A 284 13.25 -10.57 -5.14
C LEU A 284 12.14 -11.50 -5.64
N ALA A 285 10.89 -11.23 -5.25
CA ALA A 285 9.73 -12.02 -5.62
C ALA A 285 9.44 -11.91 -7.13
N ASN A 286 9.48 -10.69 -7.68
CA ASN A 286 9.32 -10.43 -9.10
C ASN A 286 10.47 -11.01 -9.94
N LEU A 287 11.73 -10.92 -9.48
CA LEU A 287 12.87 -11.55 -10.14
C LEU A 287 12.76 -13.06 -10.19
N ALA A 288 12.25 -13.70 -9.12
CA ALA A 288 12.04 -15.14 -9.11
C ALA A 288 11.04 -15.55 -10.21
N VAL A 289 9.91 -14.86 -10.31
CA VAL A 289 8.88 -15.11 -11.35
C VAL A 289 9.43 -14.81 -12.75
N CYS A 290 10.04 -13.65 -12.95
CA CYS A 290 10.60 -13.23 -14.23
C CYS A 290 11.68 -14.23 -14.72
N SER A 291 12.57 -14.66 -13.84
CA SER A 291 13.62 -15.64 -14.17
C SER A 291 13.05 -16.98 -14.62
N LEU A 292 11.97 -17.45 -13.97
CA LEU A 292 11.29 -18.68 -14.38
C LEU A 292 10.72 -18.58 -15.80
N HIS A 293 10.08 -17.47 -16.15
CA HIS A 293 9.57 -17.24 -17.51
C HIS A 293 10.66 -17.17 -18.58
N LEU A 294 11.85 -16.66 -18.21
CA LEU A 294 13.02 -16.60 -19.09
C LEU A 294 13.80 -17.93 -19.16
N GLY A 295 13.38 -18.97 -18.44
CA GLY A 295 14.11 -20.24 -18.36
C GLY A 295 15.46 -20.13 -17.63
N LYS A 296 15.61 -19.12 -16.78
CA LYS A 296 16.82 -18.86 -15.99
C LYS A 296 16.68 -19.40 -14.56
N PRO A 297 17.79 -19.73 -13.87
CA PRO A 297 17.74 -20.15 -12.48
C PRO A 297 17.17 -19.06 -11.56
N SER A 298 16.06 -19.34 -10.87
CA SER A 298 15.38 -18.42 -9.94
C SER A 298 15.68 -18.69 -8.45
N SER A 299 16.35 -19.82 -8.15
CA SER A 299 16.56 -20.31 -6.78
C SER A 299 17.28 -19.33 -5.88
N ARG A 300 18.23 -18.55 -6.41
CA ARG A 300 18.94 -17.51 -5.65
C ARG A 300 17.96 -16.50 -5.05
N TYR A 301 17.07 -15.94 -5.86
CA TYR A 301 16.14 -14.89 -5.43
C TYR A 301 15.09 -15.45 -4.47
N LEU A 302 14.56 -16.64 -4.78
CA LEU A 302 13.59 -17.30 -3.94
C LEU A 302 14.17 -17.68 -2.56
N ASN A 303 15.39 -18.22 -2.51
CA ASN A 303 16.04 -18.55 -1.24
C ASN A 303 16.33 -17.30 -0.42
N GLN A 304 16.75 -16.21 -1.07
CA GLN A 304 16.97 -14.94 -0.38
C GLN A 304 15.65 -14.39 0.19
N LEU A 305 14.56 -14.45 -0.57
CA LEU A 305 13.23 -14.03 -0.12
C LEU A 305 12.74 -14.88 1.06
N LYS A 306 12.88 -16.21 1.00
CA LYS A 306 12.52 -17.12 2.10
C LYS A 306 13.27 -16.79 3.39
N LEU A 307 14.54 -16.37 3.29
CA LEU A 307 15.37 -16.02 4.44
C LEU A 307 15.05 -14.64 5.03
N SER A 308 14.77 -13.64 4.20
CA SER A 308 14.55 -12.26 4.66
C SER A 308 13.09 -11.94 4.97
N HIS A 309 12.14 -12.54 4.26
CA HIS A 309 10.70 -12.25 4.35
C HIS A 309 9.88 -13.56 4.27
N PRO A 310 9.92 -14.41 5.32
CA PRO A 310 9.22 -15.69 5.32
C PRO A 310 7.70 -15.56 5.17
N ASP A 311 7.12 -14.45 5.66
CA ASP A 311 5.68 -14.17 5.59
C ASP A 311 5.22 -13.56 4.26
N HIS A 312 6.16 -13.33 3.32
CA HIS A 312 5.82 -12.80 2.00
C HIS A 312 4.85 -13.72 1.26
N MET A 313 3.86 -13.14 0.57
CA MET A 313 2.77 -13.88 -0.06
C MET A 313 3.26 -15.00 -1.00
N LEU A 314 4.25 -14.74 -1.85
CA LEU A 314 4.84 -15.78 -2.71
C LEU A 314 5.40 -16.96 -1.92
N VAL A 315 6.06 -16.71 -0.78
CA VAL A 315 6.66 -17.77 0.05
C VAL A 315 5.56 -18.63 0.65
N ARG A 316 4.51 -18.00 1.19
CA ARG A 316 3.34 -18.70 1.74
C ARG A 316 2.57 -19.49 0.69
N CYS A 317 2.35 -18.92 -0.50
CA CYS A 317 1.71 -19.61 -1.62
C CYS A 317 2.53 -20.83 -2.06
N LEU A 318 3.85 -20.70 -2.15
CA LEU A 318 4.72 -21.80 -2.52
C LEU A 318 4.69 -22.93 -1.48
N ALA A 319 4.79 -22.61 -0.19
CA ALA A 319 4.71 -23.60 0.88
C ALA A 319 3.36 -24.35 0.87
N SER A 320 2.24 -23.63 0.69
CA SER A 320 0.91 -24.23 0.54
C SER A 320 0.81 -25.14 -0.70
N ALA A 321 1.41 -24.72 -1.82
CA ALA A 321 1.44 -25.53 -3.04
C ALA A 321 2.29 -26.81 -2.86
N GLU A 322 3.44 -26.73 -2.19
CA GLU A 322 4.29 -27.86 -1.82
C GLU A 322 3.51 -28.86 -0.94
N ASP A 323 2.87 -28.39 0.14
CA ASP A 323 2.06 -29.23 1.04
C ASP A 323 0.89 -29.91 0.32
N ASN A 324 0.20 -29.19 -0.57
CA ASN A 324 -0.91 -29.75 -1.35
C ASN A 324 -0.43 -30.80 -2.35
N PHE A 325 0.74 -30.60 -2.96
CA PHE A 325 1.35 -31.58 -3.86
C PHE A 325 1.72 -32.86 -3.09
N ASP A 326 2.37 -32.74 -1.94
CA ASP A 326 2.76 -33.88 -1.11
C ASP A 326 1.54 -34.69 -0.65
N ARG A 327 0.45 -34.00 -0.25
CA ARG A 327 -0.83 -34.65 0.07
C ARG A 327 -1.42 -35.37 -1.13
N ALA A 328 -1.36 -34.79 -2.33
CA ALA A 328 -1.85 -35.43 -3.55
C ALA A 328 -1.04 -36.69 -3.87
N VAL A 329 0.29 -36.65 -3.76
CA VAL A 329 1.16 -37.81 -3.94
C VAL A 329 0.81 -38.92 -2.95
N GLN A 330 0.62 -38.59 -1.67
CA GLN A 330 0.21 -39.56 -0.64
C GLN A 330 -1.17 -40.17 -0.90
N SER A 331 -2.08 -39.46 -1.57
CA SER A 331 -3.42 -39.98 -1.89
C SER A 331 -3.43 -40.99 -3.03
N ILE A 332 -2.38 -41.00 -3.86
CA ILE A 332 -2.23 -41.88 -5.02
C ILE A 332 -1.33 -43.09 -4.70
N ALA A 333 -0.52 -43.00 -3.63
CA ALA A 333 0.36 -44.05 -3.13
C ALA A 333 -0.39 -45.07 -2.24
#